data_AF-A0A7K0WX92-F1
#
_entry.id   AF-A0A7K0WX92-F1
#
_cell.length_a   1.000
_cell.length_b   1.000
_cell.length_c   1.000
_cell.angle_alpha   90.00
_cell.angle_beta   90.00
_cell.angle_gamma   90.00
#
_symmetry.space_group_name_H-M   'P 1'
#
loop_
_entity.id
_entity.type
_entity.pdbx_description
1 polymer ?
#
loop_
_entity_poly.entity_id
_entity_poly.type
_entity_poly.pdbx_seq_one_letter_code
_entity_poly.pdbx_strand_id
1 'polypeptide(L)'
;MATENAADVVENVTTNMDLLRFATAGSVDDGKSTLIGRLLLDSKSIFEDQLEAVEATSKGKGYDYTDLALLTDGLRSEREQGITIDVAYRYFATPTRKFIIADTPGHVQYTRNMVTGASTADLGLVLVDARQGLTEQSRRHAVILSLLRVPHLVLAVNKMDLVDFDEKIYEKIHDEFTQFATKLSIPDLEVIPISALQGDNVVNRSENMPWYSGPTLMHHLEHVHVASDRDLIDARFPVQYVVRPKSDEFHDYRGYAGQVAGGVLKPGDEVVVLPSGMTSRISKIEIFDREIPEAFPPMSVTVSLEDDVDVSRGDMIARVKNAPAPSQDIDAMVCWMTNAPLKPRQKLAIKHTTRTARALVKDIQYRLDINTLHRDQEAGELGLNEIGRVQLRTTVPLLCDAYSKNRATGSFILIDEATGVTVGAGMMNS
;
A
#
# COMPACT_ATOMS: atom_id res chain seq x y z
N MET A 1 -12.36 -39.52 -13.75
CA MET A 1 -10.94 -39.54 -14.16
C MET A 1 -10.61 -38.22 -14.82
N ALA A 2 -10.12 -37.28 -14.02
CA ALA A 2 -9.28 -36.17 -14.44
C ALA A 2 -8.48 -35.82 -13.19
N THR A 3 -7.45 -36.63 -12.94
CA THR A 3 -6.41 -36.34 -11.96
C THR A 3 -5.63 -35.16 -12.51
N GLU A 4 -6.07 -33.94 -12.19
CA GLU A 4 -5.21 -32.76 -12.32
C GLU A 4 -3.98 -33.01 -11.46
N ASN A 5 -2.81 -33.06 -12.09
CA ASN A 5 -1.56 -33.38 -11.43
C ASN A 5 -1.32 -32.38 -10.29
N ALA A 6 -0.79 -32.88 -9.17
CA ALA A 6 -0.38 -32.03 -8.04
C ALA A 6 0.65 -30.97 -8.47
N ALA A 7 1.43 -31.24 -9.52
CA ALA A 7 2.31 -30.28 -10.17
C ALA A 7 1.52 -29.13 -10.80
N ASP A 8 0.46 -29.37 -11.57
CA ASP A 8 -0.26 -28.34 -12.35
C ASP A 8 -0.97 -27.30 -11.46
N VAL A 9 -1.37 -27.64 -10.24
CA VAL A 9 -2.00 -26.66 -9.32
C VAL A 9 -0.95 -25.89 -8.53
N VAL A 10 0.17 -26.51 -8.16
CA VAL A 10 1.32 -25.79 -7.59
C VAL A 10 1.94 -24.89 -8.66
N GLU A 11 1.96 -25.34 -9.92
CA GLU A 11 2.43 -24.61 -11.10
C GLU A 11 1.47 -23.48 -11.48
N ASN A 12 0.15 -23.64 -11.35
CA ASN A 12 -0.82 -22.55 -11.52
C ASN A 12 -0.81 -21.53 -10.37
N VAL A 13 -0.40 -21.92 -9.16
CA VAL A 13 -0.15 -20.98 -8.06
C VAL A 13 1.19 -20.24 -8.24
N THR A 14 2.16 -20.83 -8.95
CA THR A 14 3.50 -20.26 -9.21
C THR A 14 3.67 -19.57 -10.56
N THR A 15 2.81 -19.81 -11.56
CA THR A 15 2.74 -19.06 -12.85
C THR A 15 1.93 -17.78 -12.72
N ASN A 16 2.03 -17.11 -11.57
CA ASN A 16 1.51 -15.77 -11.41
C ASN A 16 2.49 -14.82 -12.11
N MET A 17 2.09 -14.24 -13.24
CA MET A 17 2.71 -12.99 -13.71
C MET A 17 2.87 -12.07 -12.50
N ASP A 18 4.09 -11.56 -12.30
CA ASP A 18 4.41 -10.72 -11.16
C ASP A 18 3.43 -9.54 -11.09
N LEU A 19 3.05 -9.14 -9.87
CA LEU A 19 2.01 -8.15 -9.63
C LEU A 19 2.61 -6.95 -8.95
N LEU A 20 2.57 -5.79 -9.61
CA LEU A 20 2.95 -4.51 -9.02
C LEU A 20 1.70 -3.72 -8.61
N ARG A 21 1.59 -3.35 -7.33
CA ARG A 21 0.65 -2.33 -6.87
C ARG A 21 1.37 -1.00 -6.77
N PHE A 22 0.88 0.02 -7.46
CA PHE A 22 1.41 1.36 -7.31
C PHE A 22 0.34 2.41 -7.09
N ALA A 23 0.66 3.43 -6.30
CA ALA A 23 -0.21 4.55 -6.02
C ALA A 23 0.29 5.79 -6.75
N THR A 24 -0.57 6.48 -7.50
CA THR A 24 -0.24 7.76 -8.12
C THR A 24 -0.50 8.89 -7.12
N ALA A 25 0.40 9.86 -7.07
CA ALA A 25 0.28 11.05 -6.26
C ALA A 25 0.81 12.25 -7.04
N GLY A 26 0.39 13.46 -6.68
CA GLY A 26 0.66 14.67 -7.46
C GLY A 26 -0.49 15.66 -7.34
N SER A 27 -0.23 16.91 -7.65
CA SER A 27 -1.23 17.99 -7.69
C SER A 27 -2.35 17.70 -8.68
N VAL A 28 -3.42 18.49 -8.60
CA VAL A 28 -4.56 18.44 -9.54
C VAL A 28 -4.07 18.64 -10.98
N ASP A 29 -3.15 19.58 -11.17
CA ASP A 29 -2.68 19.96 -12.50
C ASP A 29 -1.47 19.16 -12.98
N ASP A 30 -0.91 18.24 -12.20
CA ASP A 30 0.32 17.51 -12.59
C ASP A 30 0.08 16.44 -13.68
N GLY A 31 -1.18 16.23 -14.10
CA GLY A 31 -1.52 15.36 -15.23
C GLY A 31 -1.61 13.86 -14.89
N LYS A 32 -2.02 13.51 -13.66
CA LYS A 32 -2.15 12.12 -13.19
C LYS A 32 -3.14 11.30 -14.02
N SER A 33 -4.36 11.81 -14.17
CA SER A 33 -5.43 11.17 -14.95
C SER A 33 -5.00 10.96 -16.40
N THR A 34 -4.33 11.95 -17.00
CA THR A 34 -3.77 11.85 -18.35
C THR A 34 -2.72 10.75 -18.45
N LEU A 35 -1.79 10.65 -17.48
CA LEU A 35 -0.77 9.62 -17.47
C LEU A 35 -1.37 8.21 -17.32
N ILE A 36 -2.34 8.05 -16.42
CA ILE A 36 -3.05 6.78 -16.25
C ILE A 36 -3.78 6.40 -17.55
N GLY A 37 -4.50 7.35 -18.15
CA GLY A 37 -5.17 7.14 -19.43
C GLY A 37 -4.20 6.73 -20.53
N ARG A 38 -3.01 7.35 -20.60
CA ARG A 38 -1.94 7.00 -21.53
C ARG A 38 -1.41 5.58 -21.30
N LEU A 39 -1.14 5.19 -20.05
CA LEU A 39 -0.69 3.82 -19.72
C LEU A 39 -1.74 2.77 -20.11
N LEU A 40 -3.03 3.06 -19.89
CA LEU A 40 -4.12 2.16 -20.26
C LEU A 40 -4.29 2.04 -21.79
N LEU A 41 -4.15 3.16 -22.50
CA LEU A 41 -4.20 3.20 -23.96
C LEU A 41 -3.05 2.39 -24.57
N ASP A 42 -1.82 2.71 -24.18
CA ASP A 42 -0.62 2.13 -24.79
C ASP A 42 -0.41 0.65 -24.40
N SER A 43 -0.95 0.21 -23.25
CA SER A 43 -1.00 -1.22 -22.87
C SER A 43 -2.04 -2.04 -23.64
N LYS A 44 -2.78 -1.41 -24.58
CA LYS A 44 -3.88 -2.04 -25.34
C LYS A 44 -4.95 -2.69 -24.45
N SER A 45 -5.10 -2.17 -23.22
CA SER A 45 -6.09 -2.67 -22.26
C SER A 45 -7.49 -2.07 -22.51
N ILE A 46 -7.60 -1.14 -23.46
CA ILE A 46 -8.84 -0.43 -23.81
C ILE A 46 -9.32 -0.93 -25.17
N PHE A 47 -10.61 -1.27 -25.26
CA PHE A 47 -11.27 -1.63 -26.51
C PHE A 47 -11.46 -0.40 -27.41
N GLU A 48 -11.35 -0.58 -28.74
CA GLU A 48 -11.39 0.52 -29.73
C GLU A 48 -12.67 1.38 -29.62
N ASP A 49 -13.80 0.78 -29.26
CA ASP A 49 -15.09 1.46 -29.07
C ASP A 49 -15.08 2.48 -27.91
N GLN A 50 -14.35 2.21 -26.83
CA GLN A 50 -14.19 3.15 -25.73
C GLN A 50 -13.32 4.35 -26.13
N LEU A 51 -12.30 4.11 -26.95
CA LEU A 51 -11.44 5.17 -27.46
C LEU A 51 -12.21 6.10 -28.41
N GLU A 52 -12.99 5.55 -29.33
CA GLU A 52 -13.86 6.33 -30.23
C GLU A 52 -14.86 7.21 -29.46
N ALA A 53 -15.46 6.68 -28.38
CA ALA A 53 -16.36 7.45 -27.53
C ALA A 53 -15.67 8.62 -26.82
N VAL A 54 -14.41 8.44 -26.40
CA VAL A 54 -13.60 9.50 -25.78
C VAL A 54 -13.16 10.54 -26.79
N GLU A 55 -12.78 10.14 -28.01
CA GLU A 55 -12.48 11.07 -29.10
C GLU A 55 -13.69 11.93 -29.48
N ALA A 56 -14.86 11.30 -29.62
CA ALA A 56 -16.11 12.00 -29.90
C ALA A 56 -16.46 13.01 -28.80
N THR A 57 -16.27 12.63 -27.53
CA THR A 57 -16.52 13.52 -26.39
C THR A 57 -15.51 14.66 -26.32
N SER A 58 -14.23 14.40 -26.60
CA SER A 58 -13.17 15.42 -26.61
C SER A 58 -13.42 16.48 -27.69
N LYS A 59 -13.78 16.03 -28.91
CA LYS A 59 -14.20 16.93 -30.00
C LYS A 59 -15.47 17.71 -29.64
N GLY A 60 -16.43 17.07 -28.97
CA GLY A 60 -17.65 17.72 -28.48
C GLY A 60 -17.39 18.82 -27.43
N LYS A 61 -16.30 18.70 -26.66
CA LYS A 61 -15.83 19.74 -25.72
C LYS A 61 -14.95 20.82 -26.38
N GLY A 62 -14.61 20.67 -27.65
CA GLY A 62 -13.79 21.63 -28.41
C GLY A 62 -12.28 21.46 -28.23
N TYR A 63 -11.81 20.30 -27.78
CA TYR A 63 -10.37 20.01 -27.73
C TYR A 63 -9.86 19.51 -29.09
N ASP A 64 -8.68 19.99 -29.49
CA ASP A 64 -7.97 19.55 -30.70
C ASP A 64 -7.21 18.21 -30.52
N TYR A 65 -7.22 17.68 -29.29
CA TYR A 65 -6.55 16.44 -28.90
C TYR A 65 -7.52 15.51 -28.16
N THR A 66 -7.18 14.22 -28.10
CA THR A 66 -7.94 13.21 -27.36
C THR A 66 -7.64 13.33 -25.87
N ASP A 67 -8.64 13.71 -25.07
CA ASP A 67 -8.51 13.86 -23.63
C ASP A 67 -8.61 12.50 -22.92
N LEU A 68 -7.46 11.85 -22.72
CA LEU A 68 -7.37 10.53 -22.09
C LEU A 68 -7.81 10.52 -20.62
N ALA A 69 -7.92 11.67 -19.95
CA ALA A 69 -8.46 11.72 -18.59
C ALA A 69 -9.95 11.28 -18.54
N LEU A 70 -10.66 11.38 -19.66
CA LEU A 70 -12.05 10.90 -19.76
C LEU A 70 -12.18 9.38 -19.58
N LEU A 71 -11.10 8.62 -19.78
CA LEU A 71 -11.05 7.17 -19.52
C LEU A 71 -10.96 6.86 -18.02
N THR A 72 -10.42 7.79 -17.23
CA THR A 72 -10.09 7.58 -15.81
C THR A 72 -11.14 8.13 -14.85
N ASP A 73 -11.92 9.13 -15.25
CA ASP A 73 -12.88 9.81 -14.36
C ASP A 73 -14.21 9.02 -14.27
N GLY A 74 -14.41 8.33 -13.15
CA GLY A 74 -15.54 7.41 -12.94
C GLY A 74 -16.81 8.05 -12.38
N LEU A 75 -16.70 9.12 -11.57
CA LEU A 75 -17.86 9.74 -10.91
C LEU A 75 -18.32 11.03 -11.59
N ARG A 76 -19.65 11.24 -11.68
CA ARG A 76 -20.23 12.48 -12.23
C ARG A 76 -19.73 13.75 -11.52
N SER A 77 -19.55 13.69 -10.20
CA SER A 77 -19.02 14.80 -9.39
C SER A 77 -17.53 15.08 -9.65
N GLU A 78 -16.73 14.06 -9.94
CA GLU A 78 -15.32 14.22 -10.35
C GLU A 78 -15.25 14.90 -11.71
N ARG A 79 -16.11 14.50 -12.66
CA ARG A 79 -16.20 15.07 -14.01
C ARG A 79 -16.65 16.53 -14.05
N GLU A 80 -17.45 16.96 -13.08
CA GLU A 80 -17.91 18.36 -12.96
C GLU A 80 -16.84 19.28 -12.36
N GLN A 81 -15.92 18.73 -11.55
CA GLN A 81 -14.88 19.49 -10.85
C GLN A 81 -13.46 19.30 -11.41
N GLY A 82 -13.24 18.29 -12.26
CA GLY A 82 -11.93 17.97 -12.85
C GLY A 82 -10.91 17.44 -11.83
N ILE A 83 -11.35 16.81 -10.74
CA ILE A 83 -10.48 16.27 -9.67
C ILE A 83 -10.86 14.83 -9.29
N THR A 84 -9.87 14.00 -8.97
CA THR A 84 -10.07 12.67 -8.32
C THR A 84 -10.46 12.86 -6.86
N ILE A 85 -11.58 12.30 -6.42
CA ILE A 85 -12.13 12.47 -5.07
C ILE A 85 -11.94 11.21 -4.22
N ASP A 86 -12.15 10.02 -4.77
CA ASP A 86 -11.95 8.73 -4.08
C ASP A 86 -10.82 7.93 -4.72
N VAL A 87 -10.29 6.93 -4.01
CA VAL A 87 -9.25 6.07 -4.60
C VAL A 87 -9.88 5.18 -5.66
N ALA A 88 -9.56 5.43 -6.92
CA ALA A 88 -9.98 4.58 -8.03
C ALA A 88 -8.94 3.49 -8.29
N TYR A 89 -9.34 2.22 -8.22
CA TYR A 89 -8.47 1.10 -8.58
C TYR A 89 -8.62 0.76 -10.06
N ARG A 90 -7.52 0.78 -10.81
CA ARG A 90 -7.46 0.37 -12.22
C ARG A 90 -6.51 -0.82 -12.37
N TYR A 91 -6.80 -1.66 -13.35
CA TYR A 91 -6.08 -2.90 -13.61
C TYR A 91 -5.63 -2.89 -15.07
N PHE A 92 -4.37 -3.22 -15.29
CA PHE A 92 -3.84 -3.48 -16.63
C PHE A 92 -2.72 -4.52 -16.54
N ALA A 93 -2.31 -5.04 -17.69
CA ALA A 93 -1.22 -6.00 -17.76
C ALA A 93 -0.38 -5.75 -19.01
N THR A 94 0.89 -6.08 -18.92
CA THR A 94 1.77 -6.25 -20.08
C THR A 94 2.04 -7.76 -20.27
N PRO A 95 2.73 -8.17 -21.34
CA PRO A 95 3.11 -9.57 -21.51
C PRO A 95 3.98 -10.13 -20.38
N THR A 96 4.61 -9.27 -19.57
CA THR A 96 5.57 -9.64 -18.52
C THR A 96 5.03 -9.46 -17.10
N ARG A 97 4.08 -8.53 -16.88
CA ARG A 97 3.66 -8.14 -15.53
C ARG A 97 2.20 -7.66 -15.44
N LYS A 98 1.54 -7.91 -14.31
CA LYS A 98 0.22 -7.37 -13.97
C LYS A 98 0.36 -6.14 -13.08
N PHE A 99 -0.55 -5.18 -13.23
CA PHE A 99 -0.50 -3.91 -12.52
C PHE A 99 -1.84 -3.57 -11.88
N ILE A 100 -1.77 -3.04 -10.66
CA ILE A 100 -2.90 -2.40 -9.97
C ILE A 100 -2.50 -0.95 -9.68
N ILE A 101 -3.26 -0.02 -10.24
CA ILE A 101 -3.09 1.41 -10.03
C ILE A 101 -4.10 1.85 -8.97
N ALA A 102 -3.62 2.46 -7.89
CA ALA A 102 -4.44 3.24 -6.98
C ALA A 102 -4.33 4.72 -7.35
N ASP A 103 -5.36 5.27 -8.02
CA ASP A 103 -5.39 6.70 -8.32
C ASP A 103 -5.76 7.49 -7.08
N THR A 104 -4.77 8.14 -6.45
CA THR A 104 -5.02 8.89 -5.21
C THR A 104 -5.29 10.37 -5.49
N PRO A 105 -6.29 10.97 -4.82
CA PRO A 105 -6.60 12.39 -4.93
C PRO A 105 -5.38 13.28 -4.67
N GLY A 106 -5.23 14.36 -5.44
CA GLY A 106 -4.08 15.26 -5.33
C GLY A 106 -4.23 16.41 -4.33
N HIS A 107 -5.45 16.60 -3.81
CA HIS A 107 -5.78 17.75 -2.99
C HIS A 107 -5.54 17.46 -1.50
N VAL A 108 -5.08 18.48 -0.78
CA VAL A 108 -4.74 18.46 0.66
C VAL A 108 -5.87 17.89 1.54
N GLN A 109 -7.12 18.09 1.15
CA GLN A 109 -8.30 17.60 1.88
C GLN A 109 -8.47 16.08 1.81
N TYR A 110 -7.68 15.38 1.00
CA TYR A 110 -7.83 13.95 0.75
C TYR A 110 -6.58 13.12 1.15
N THR A 111 -5.75 13.63 2.08
CA THR A 111 -4.63 12.86 2.67
C THR A 111 -5.07 11.49 3.16
N ARG A 112 -6.26 11.38 3.78
CA ARG A 112 -6.86 10.08 4.15
C ARG A 112 -6.90 9.10 2.98
N ASN A 113 -7.34 9.54 1.82
CA ASN A 113 -7.51 8.68 0.65
C ASN A 113 -6.15 8.25 0.10
N MET A 114 -5.18 9.15 0.11
CA MET A 114 -3.79 8.80 -0.18
C MET A 114 -3.25 7.76 0.80
N VAL A 115 -3.48 7.91 2.10
CA VAL A 115 -3.05 6.93 3.11
C VAL A 115 -3.67 5.56 2.86
N THR A 116 -4.97 5.52 2.57
CA THR A 116 -5.66 4.28 2.23
C THR A 116 -5.05 3.62 0.98
N GLY A 117 -4.91 4.37 -0.13
CA GLY A 117 -4.38 3.84 -1.39
C GLY A 117 -2.91 3.40 -1.30
N ALA A 118 -2.05 4.24 -0.72
CA ALA A 118 -0.62 4.00 -0.63
C ALA A 118 -0.22 2.96 0.44
N SER A 119 -1.07 2.67 1.43
CA SER A 119 -0.78 1.68 2.49
C SER A 119 -0.56 0.25 1.96
N THR A 120 -1.05 -0.05 0.77
CA THR A 120 -0.90 -1.36 0.10
C THR A 120 -0.03 -1.30 -1.15
N ALA A 121 0.54 -0.14 -1.45
CA ALA A 121 1.39 0.04 -2.61
C ALA A 121 2.79 -0.51 -2.35
N ASP A 122 3.34 -1.11 -3.41
CA ASP A 122 4.72 -1.52 -3.55
C ASP A 122 5.56 -0.36 -4.11
N LEU A 123 4.94 0.50 -4.94
CA LEU A 123 5.58 1.67 -5.54
C LEU A 123 4.71 2.93 -5.44
N GLY A 124 5.32 4.08 -5.17
CA GLY A 124 4.68 5.39 -5.22
C GLY A 124 5.13 6.14 -6.47
N LEU A 125 4.19 6.66 -7.26
CA LEU A 125 4.47 7.46 -8.45
C LEU A 125 4.04 8.90 -8.20
N VAL A 126 4.99 9.78 -7.91
CA VAL A 126 4.74 11.22 -7.69
C VAL A 126 4.94 11.97 -8.99
N LEU A 127 3.89 12.61 -9.50
CA LEU A 127 3.97 13.48 -10.67
C LEU A 127 4.28 14.92 -10.26
N VAL A 128 5.04 15.61 -11.10
CA VAL A 128 5.39 17.02 -10.97
C VAL A 128 5.32 17.70 -12.34
N ASP A 129 4.59 18.81 -12.47
CA ASP A 129 4.64 19.67 -13.65
C ASP A 129 6.01 20.36 -13.78
N ALA A 130 6.72 20.09 -14.89
CA ALA A 130 8.05 20.64 -15.16
C ALA A 130 8.10 22.18 -15.15
N ARG A 131 6.98 22.85 -15.44
CA ARG A 131 6.90 24.33 -15.42
C ARG A 131 6.90 24.89 -14.00
N GLN A 132 6.34 24.14 -13.05
CA GLN A 132 6.21 24.56 -11.66
C GLN A 132 7.37 24.06 -10.80
N GLY A 133 7.95 22.91 -11.18
CA GLY A 133 8.94 22.22 -10.37
C GLY A 133 8.34 21.72 -9.05
N LEU A 134 9.19 21.55 -8.03
CA LEU A 134 8.78 20.87 -6.81
C LEU A 134 7.86 21.72 -5.93
N THR A 135 6.58 21.37 -5.89
CA THR A 135 5.56 22.07 -5.08
C THR A 135 5.51 21.56 -3.64
N GLU A 136 4.79 22.26 -2.75
CA GLU A 136 4.49 21.76 -1.39
C GLU A 136 3.70 20.45 -1.42
N GLN A 137 2.78 20.28 -2.39
CA GLN A 137 2.00 19.05 -2.54
C GLN A 137 2.87 17.87 -2.95
N SER A 138 3.79 18.07 -3.90
CA SER A 138 4.73 17.03 -4.33
C SER A 138 5.61 16.55 -3.16
N ARG A 139 6.14 17.48 -2.36
CA ARG A 139 6.89 17.15 -1.13
C ARG A 139 6.03 16.39 -0.13
N ARG A 140 4.80 16.85 0.10
CA ARG A 140 3.84 16.22 1.01
C ARG A 140 3.55 14.77 0.63
N HIS A 141 3.28 14.52 -0.64
CA HIS A 141 3.03 13.17 -1.14
C HIS A 141 4.23 12.25 -0.91
N ALA A 142 5.44 12.70 -1.22
CA ALA A 142 6.66 11.94 -0.96
C ALA A 142 6.87 11.63 0.53
N VAL A 143 6.55 12.58 1.43
CA VAL A 143 6.59 12.36 2.89
C VAL A 143 5.59 11.29 3.32
N ILE A 144 4.35 11.35 2.84
CA ILE A 144 3.32 10.36 3.16
C ILE A 144 3.73 8.97 2.66
N LEU A 145 4.24 8.85 1.44
CA LEU A 145 4.76 7.59 0.89
C LEU A 145 5.90 7.02 1.75
N SER A 146 6.82 7.88 2.20
CA SER A 146 7.90 7.48 3.09
C SER A 146 7.39 7.03 4.47
N LEU A 147 6.42 7.74 5.05
CA LEU A 147 5.79 7.37 6.33
C LEU A 147 5.09 6.01 6.23
N LEU A 148 4.42 5.75 5.10
CA LEU A 148 3.75 4.48 4.80
C LEU A 148 4.71 3.38 4.34
N ARG A 149 6.02 3.65 4.35
CA ARG A 149 7.07 2.71 3.98
C ARG A 149 6.82 2.07 2.63
N VAL A 150 6.40 2.86 1.65
CA VAL A 150 6.33 2.40 0.26
C VAL A 150 7.78 2.17 -0.20
N PRO A 151 8.16 0.93 -0.58
CA PRO A 151 9.56 0.57 -0.86
C PRO A 151 10.20 1.35 -2.01
N HIS A 152 9.43 1.54 -3.09
CA HIS A 152 9.92 2.19 -4.31
C HIS A 152 9.21 3.52 -4.53
N LEU A 153 9.96 4.55 -4.93
CA LEU A 153 9.42 5.85 -5.28
C LEU A 153 9.90 6.27 -6.67
N VAL A 154 8.97 6.69 -7.52
CA VAL A 154 9.26 7.29 -8.82
C VAL A 154 8.77 8.72 -8.82
N LEU A 155 9.66 9.66 -9.15
CA LEU A 155 9.29 11.02 -9.50
C LEU A 155 9.14 11.12 -11.02
N ALA A 156 7.91 11.30 -11.50
CA ALA A 156 7.63 11.58 -12.90
C ALA A 156 7.59 13.09 -13.14
N VAL A 157 8.62 13.64 -13.77
CA VAL A 157 8.67 15.05 -14.19
C VAL A 157 7.88 15.18 -15.49
N ASN A 158 6.60 15.54 -15.37
CA ASN A 158 5.63 15.55 -16.45
C ASN A 158 5.59 16.90 -17.17
N LYS A 159 4.97 16.92 -18.36
CA LYS A 159 4.80 18.10 -19.22
C LYS A 159 6.12 18.69 -19.74
N MET A 160 7.11 17.84 -20.00
CA MET A 160 8.38 18.26 -20.62
C MET A 160 8.17 18.92 -21.99
N ASP A 161 7.09 18.60 -22.70
CA ASP A 161 6.69 19.23 -23.96
C ASP A 161 6.38 20.73 -23.82
N LEU A 162 5.94 21.19 -22.64
CA LEU A 162 5.64 22.61 -22.40
C LEU A 162 6.86 23.44 -21.99
N VAL A 163 8.00 22.79 -21.80
CA VAL A 163 9.28 23.41 -21.48
C VAL A 163 10.33 23.05 -22.55
N ASP A 164 9.86 22.77 -23.77
CA ASP A 164 10.70 22.45 -24.94
C ASP A 164 11.72 21.33 -24.68
N PHE A 165 11.39 20.39 -23.79
CA PHE A 165 12.23 19.26 -23.39
C PHE A 165 13.62 19.68 -22.83
N ASP A 166 13.69 20.84 -22.15
CA ASP A 166 14.93 21.41 -21.61
C ASP A 166 15.54 20.55 -20.48
N GLU A 167 16.76 20.06 -20.72
CA GLU A 167 17.57 19.27 -19.78
C GLU A 167 17.82 20.01 -18.45
N LYS A 168 18.07 21.32 -18.48
CA LYS A 168 18.40 22.09 -17.27
C LYS A 168 17.23 22.21 -16.32
N ILE A 169 16.00 22.26 -16.86
CA ILE A 169 14.78 22.29 -16.04
C ILE A 169 14.62 20.95 -15.34
N TYR A 170 14.83 19.84 -16.07
CA TYR A 170 14.83 18.50 -15.48
C TYR A 170 15.91 18.35 -14.41
N GLU A 171 17.17 18.68 -14.70
CA GLU A 171 18.29 18.57 -13.75
C GLU A 171 18.02 19.34 -12.46
N LYS A 172 17.48 20.56 -12.58
CA LYS A 172 17.11 21.37 -11.41
C LYS A 172 16.07 20.67 -10.54
N ILE A 173 15.02 20.11 -11.13
CA ILE A 173 13.95 19.41 -10.39
C ILE A 173 14.48 18.10 -9.79
N HIS A 174 15.29 17.37 -10.56
CA HIS A 174 15.97 16.14 -10.14
C HIS A 174 16.82 16.39 -8.88
N ASP A 175 17.68 17.40 -8.91
CA ASP A 175 18.60 17.70 -7.82
C ASP A 175 17.86 18.19 -6.58
N GLU A 176 16.87 19.07 -6.77
CA GLU A 176 16.02 19.55 -5.69
C GLU A 176 15.28 18.41 -5.00
N PHE A 177 14.72 17.48 -5.77
CA PHE A 177 14.00 16.35 -5.22
C PHE A 177 14.94 15.35 -4.55
N THR A 178 16.09 15.05 -5.16
CA THR A 178 17.09 14.16 -4.58
C THR A 178 17.58 14.69 -3.23
N GLN A 179 17.84 15.99 -3.14
CA GLN A 179 18.21 16.64 -1.87
C GLN A 179 17.08 16.60 -0.83
N PHE A 180 15.83 16.73 -1.26
CA PHE A 180 14.69 16.56 -0.37
C PHE A 180 14.54 15.12 0.12
N ALA A 181 14.72 14.15 -0.78
CA ALA A 181 14.58 12.72 -0.54
C ALA A 181 15.62 12.19 0.46
N THR A 182 16.78 12.82 0.63
CA THR A 182 17.75 12.43 1.67
C THR A 182 17.19 12.54 3.09
N LYS A 183 16.13 13.33 3.29
CA LYS A 183 15.41 13.46 4.58
C LYS A 183 14.37 12.36 4.78
N LEU A 184 14.04 11.63 3.72
CA LEU A 184 13.05 10.57 3.70
C LEU A 184 13.74 9.21 3.85
N SER A 185 13.02 8.25 4.42
CA SER A 185 13.51 6.86 4.49
C SER A 185 12.96 6.06 3.31
N ILE A 186 13.49 6.31 2.12
CA ILE A 186 13.06 5.66 0.87
C ILE A 186 14.24 4.86 0.32
N PRO A 187 14.13 3.52 0.25
CA PRO A 187 15.22 2.65 -0.23
C PRO A 187 15.58 2.86 -1.70
N ASP A 188 14.58 3.04 -2.55
CA ASP A 188 14.74 3.09 -4.00
C ASP A 188 13.99 4.30 -4.59
N LEU A 189 14.72 5.13 -5.32
CA LEU A 189 14.24 6.38 -5.90
C LEU A 189 14.70 6.49 -7.35
N GLU A 190 13.73 6.65 -8.26
CA GLU A 190 13.97 6.91 -9.68
C GLU A 190 13.30 8.24 -10.10
N VAL A 191 13.92 8.99 -11.00
CA VAL A 191 13.37 10.26 -11.50
C VAL A 191 13.32 10.25 -13.03
N ILE A 192 12.12 10.24 -13.59
CA ILE A 192 11.89 10.01 -15.02
C ILE A 192 11.23 11.25 -15.65
N PRO A 193 11.84 11.90 -16.67
CA PRO A 193 11.21 12.97 -17.42
C PRO A 193 10.23 12.38 -18.44
N ILE A 194 8.99 12.86 -18.45
CA ILE A 194 7.93 12.35 -19.31
C ILE A 194 7.08 13.48 -19.92
N SER A 195 6.37 13.16 -21.01
CA SER A 195 5.16 13.87 -21.41
C SER A 195 4.01 12.87 -21.48
N ALA A 196 3.10 12.93 -20.51
CA ALA A 196 1.92 12.06 -20.50
C ALA A 196 1.03 12.26 -21.74
N LEU A 197 0.90 13.51 -22.19
CA LEU A 197 0.07 13.88 -23.32
C LEU A 197 0.67 13.36 -24.64
N GLN A 198 1.96 13.61 -24.88
CA GLN A 198 2.64 13.21 -26.13
C GLN A 198 3.12 11.75 -26.13
N GLY A 199 3.25 11.14 -24.95
CA GLY A 199 3.71 9.75 -24.77
C GLY A 199 5.23 9.59 -24.59
N ASP A 200 5.99 10.70 -24.60
CA ASP A 200 7.43 10.70 -24.41
C ASP A 200 7.84 10.05 -23.08
N ASN A 201 8.72 9.04 -23.16
CA ASN A 201 9.25 8.26 -22.03
C ASN A 201 8.20 7.57 -21.15
N VAL A 202 6.92 7.50 -21.57
CA VAL A 202 5.88 6.77 -20.84
C VAL A 202 6.02 5.28 -21.13
N VAL A 203 5.79 4.86 -22.36
CA VAL A 203 6.03 3.48 -22.83
C VAL A 203 7.27 3.42 -23.70
N ASN A 204 7.28 4.26 -24.74
CA ASN A 204 8.37 4.34 -25.69
C ASN A 204 9.38 5.41 -25.28
N ARG A 205 10.65 5.20 -25.64
CA ARG A 205 11.70 6.18 -25.42
C ARG A 205 11.46 7.41 -26.29
N SER A 206 11.63 8.59 -25.71
CA SER A 206 11.51 9.86 -26.42
C SER A 206 12.68 10.11 -27.38
N GLU A 207 12.39 10.60 -28.58
CA GLU A 207 13.39 11.16 -29.50
C GLU A 207 13.69 12.64 -29.18
N ASN A 208 12.80 13.32 -28.45
CA ASN A 208 12.92 14.74 -28.08
C ASN A 208 13.87 14.97 -26.89
N MET A 209 14.17 13.92 -26.12
CA MET A 209 15.08 13.96 -24.96
C MET A 209 16.28 13.02 -25.14
N PRO A 210 17.16 13.25 -26.15
CA PRO A 210 18.32 12.38 -26.39
C PRO A 210 19.35 12.42 -25.26
N TRP A 211 19.32 13.47 -24.45
CA TRP A 211 20.15 13.64 -23.26
C TRP A 211 19.74 12.69 -22.11
N TYR A 212 18.48 12.25 -22.06
CA TYR A 212 18.03 11.32 -21.02
C TYR A 212 18.42 9.88 -21.36
N SER A 213 19.27 9.27 -20.51
CA SER A 213 19.75 7.90 -20.67
C SER A 213 19.05 6.87 -19.78
N GLY A 214 18.14 7.29 -18.91
CA GLY A 214 17.41 6.42 -17.99
C GLY A 214 16.30 5.60 -18.64
N PRO A 215 15.58 4.77 -17.86
CA PRO A 215 14.49 3.94 -18.35
C PRO A 215 13.24 4.76 -18.70
N THR A 216 12.37 4.21 -19.55
CA THR A 216 10.99 4.69 -19.66
C THR A 216 10.20 4.31 -18.40
N LEU A 217 9.10 5.01 -18.13
CA LEU A 217 8.25 4.71 -16.99
C LEU A 217 7.75 3.26 -17.02
N MET A 218 7.23 2.79 -18.16
CA MET A 218 6.75 1.41 -18.31
C MET A 218 7.88 0.40 -18.09
N HIS A 219 9.06 0.64 -18.68
CA HIS A 219 10.20 -0.25 -18.49
C HIS A 219 10.58 -0.35 -17.01
N HIS A 220 10.62 0.76 -16.29
CA HIS A 220 10.89 0.75 -14.84
C HIS A 220 9.79 -0.05 -14.10
N LEU A 221 8.51 0.24 -14.35
CA LEU A 221 7.38 -0.46 -13.74
C LEU A 221 7.39 -1.98 -14.02
N GLU A 222 7.85 -2.44 -15.18
CA GLU A 222 7.98 -3.87 -15.48
C GLU A 222 9.12 -4.56 -14.72
N HIS A 223 10.20 -3.84 -14.41
CA HIS A 223 11.45 -4.43 -13.90
C HIS A 223 11.71 -4.19 -12.40
N VAL A 224 10.97 -3.28 -11.75
CA VAL A 224 11.08 -3.05 -10.30
C VAL A 224 10.84 -4.36 -9.53
N HIS A 225 11.83 -4.77 -8.75
CA HIS A 225 11.78 -6.05 -8.03
C HIS A 225 11.13 -5.90 -6.66
N VAL A 226 9.86 -6.34 -6.55
CA VAL A 226 9.06 -6.21 -5.30
C VAL A 226 9.08 -7.47 -4.43
N ALA A 227 9.60 -8.59 -4.94
CA ALA A 227 9.57 -9.85 -4.21
C ALA A 227 10.48 -9.82 -2.97
N SER A 228 11.60 -9.08 -3.03
CA SER A 228 12.52 -8.87 -1.91
C SER A 228 11.95 -8.03 -0.78
N ASP A 229 10.89 -7.25 -1.03
CA ASP A 229 10.28 -6.38 -0.01
C ASP A 229 9.37 -7.15 0.94
N ARG A 230 9.08 -8.42 0.62
CA ARG A 230 8.30 -9.29 1.50
C ARG A 230 9.17 -9.71 2.68
N ASP A 231 8.59 -9.59 3.87
CA ASP A 231 9.18 -10.19 5.06
C ASP A 231 9.05 -11.71 4.99
N LEU A 232 10.14 -12.37 4.55
CA LEU A 232 10.28 -13.82 4.52
C LEU A 232 11.03 -14.38 5.74
N ILE A 233 11.33 -13.52 6.73
CA ILE A 233 12.16 -13.85 7.88
C ILE A 233 11.30 -14.00 9.14
N ASP A 234 10.47 -12.99 9.44
CA ASP A 234 9.74 -12.92 10.69
C ASP A 234 8.39 -13.65 10.56
N ALA A 235 8.36 -14.93 10.95
CA ALA A 235 7.14 -15.74 10.88
C ALA A 235 6.01 -15.15 11.74
N ARG A 236 4.95 -14.68 11.09
CA ARG A 236 3.75 -14.10 11.70
C ARG A 236 2.52 -14.70 11.04
N PHE A 237 1.73 -15.45 11.81
CA PHE A 237 0.46 -16.01 11.35
C PHE A 237 -0.68 -15.60 12.27
N PRO A 238 -1.34 -14.47 11.99
CA PRO A 238 -2.52 -14.03 12.71
C PRO A 238 -3.69 -14.99 12.43
N VAL A 239 -4.20 -15.63 13.48
CA VAL A 239 -5.31 -16.57 13.37
C VAL A 239 -6.59 -15.79 13.12
N GLN A 240 -7.25 -16.07 12.00
CA GLN A 240 -8.52 -15.46 11.59
C GLN A 240 -9.71 -16.32 12.02
N TYR A 241 -9.56 -17.64 11.93
CA TYR A 241 -10.64 -18.58 12.17
C TYR A 241 -10.12 -19.93 12.65
N VAL A 242 -10.89 -20.60 13.51
CA VAL A 242 -10.60 -21.96 13.98
C VAL A 242 -11.53 -22.91 13.24
N VAL A 243 -10.95 -23.74 12.37
CA VAL A 243 -11.67 -24.75 11.59
C VAL A 243 -11.81 -26.00 12.45
N ARG A 244 -13.06 -26.31 12.81
CA ARG A 244 -13.46 -27.55 13.48
C ARG A 244 -14.74 -28.09 12.82
N PRO A 245 -14.62 -29.04 11.88
CA PRO A 245 -15.76 -29.71 11.30
C PRO A 245 -16.56 -30.43 12.39
N LYS A 246 -17.88 -30.27 12.39
CA LYS A 246 -18.78 -31.04 13.27
C LYS A 246 -19.29 -32.27 12.53
N SER A 247 -18.38 -33.12 12.07
CA SER A 247 -18.67 -34.33 11.31
C SER A 247 -17.95 -35.52 11.91
N ASP A 248 -18.59 -36.69 11.90
CA ASP A 248 -18.03 -37.93 12.45
C ASP A 248 -16.69 -38.34 11.79
N GLU A 249 -16.48 -37.96 10.53
CA GLU A 249 -15.24 -38.23 9.78
C GLU A 249 -14.03 -37.42 10.27
N PHE A 250 -14.27 -36.26 10.91
CA PHE A 250 -13.22 -35.30 11.29
C PHE A 250 -13.35 -34.86 12.75
N HIS A 251 -13.69 -35.81 13.62
CA HIS A 251 -14.02 -35.52 15.02
C HIS A 251 -12.89 -34.79 15.77
N ASP A 252 -11.63 -35.11 15.46
CA ASP A 252 -10.45 -34.55 16.11
C ASP A 252 -9.73 -33.49 15.26
N TYR A 253 -10.28 -33.11 14.11
CA TYR A 253 -9.64 -32.12 13.24
C TYR A 253 -9.71 -30.72 13.86
N ARG A 254 -8.53 -30.12 14.05
CA ARG A 254 -8.38 -28.71 14.43
C ARG A 254 -7.38 -28.04 13.51
N GLY A 255 -7.89 -27.14 12.68
CA GLY A 255 -7.09 -26.28 11.80
C GLY A 255 -7.24 -24.82 12.20
N TYR A 256 -6.17 -24.04 12.04
CA TYR A 256 -6.16 -22.60 12.29
C TYR A 256 -5.98 -21.89 10.95
N ALA A 257 -7.05 -21.27 10.47
CA ALA A 257 -7.06 -20.56 9.20
C ALA A 257 -6.67 -19.10 9.39
N GLY A 258 -5.85 -18.60 8.47
CA GLY A 258 -5.34 -17.25 8.47
C GLY A 258 -4.51 -16.96 7.22
N GLN A 259 -4.04 -15.73 7.13
CA GLN A 259 -3.13 -15.31 6.07
C GLN A 259 -1.74 -15.13 6.66
N VAL A 260 -0.72 -15.68 6.00
CA VAL A 260 0.68 -15.52 6.44
C VAL A 260 1.06 -14.04 6.26
N ALA A 261 1.38 -13.38 7.38
CA ALA A 261 1.69 -11.94 7.43
C ALA A 261 3.20 -11.65 7.33
N GLY A 262 4.04 -12.63 7.65
CA GLY A 262 5.50 -12.57 7.55
C GLY A 262 6.09 -13.97 7.71
N GLY A 263 7.32 -14.14 7.24
CA GLY A 263 8.14 -15.35 7.38
C GLY A 263 7.66 -16.57 6.60
N VAL A 264 8.49 -17.60 6.56
CA VAL A 264 8.11 -18.91 5.99
C VAL A 264 7.76 -19.87 7.12
N LEU A 265 6.64 -20.58 6.96
CA LEU A 265 6.17 -21.65 7.84
C LEU A 265 6.29 -22.99 7.13
N LYS A 266 6.83 -24.00 7.83
CA LYS A 266 6.94 -25.37 7.31
C LYS A 266 6.37 -26.37 8.31
N PRO A 267 5.80 -27.51 7.85
CA PRO A 267 5.57 -28.65 8.72
C PRO A 267 6.86 -29.02 9.46
N GLY A 268 6.75 -29.29 10.75
CA GLY A 268 7.86 -29.53 11.65
C GLY A 268 8.48 -28.30 12.30
N ASP A 269 8.12 -27.07 11.90
CA ASP A 269 8.61 -25.85 12.57
C ASP A 269 8.10 -25.76 14.01
N GLU A 270 8.99 -25.40 14.93
CA GLU A 270 8.65 -25.08 16.32
C GLU A 270 8.09 -23.65 16.40
N VAL A 271 6.89 -23.53 16.98
CA VAL A 271 6.12 -22.29 17.03
C VAL A 271 5.65 -21.98 18.44
N VAL A 272 5.41 -20.70 18.69
CA VAL A 272 4.76 -20.19 19.90
C VAL A 272 3.42 -19.57 19.53
N VAL A 273 2.41 -19.84 20.33
CA VAL A 273 1.10 -19.21 20.26
C VAL A 273 1.10 -18.00 21.20
N LEU A 274 0.83 -16.82 20.66
CA LEU A 274 0.71 -15.59 21.41
C LEU A 274 -0.76 -15.16 21.51
N PRO A 275 -1.20 -14.61 22.65
CA PRO A 275 -0.39 -14.17 23.80
C PRO A 275 -0.13 -15.23 24.89
N SER A 276 -0.62 -16.48 24.73
CA SER A 276 -0.51 -17.50 25.78
C SER A 276 0.92 -17.94 26.09
N GLY A 277 1.84 -17.84 25.12
CA GLY A 277 3.23 -18.27 25.24
C GLY A 277 3.41 -19.79 25.14
N MET A 278 2.35 -20.55 24.85
CA MET A 278 2.43 -21.99 24.68
C MET A 278 3.18 -22.34 23.40
N THR A 279 4.05 -23.33 23.48
CA THR A 279 4.83 -23.81 22.33
C THR A 279 4.22 -25.08 21.78
N SER A 280 4.39 -25.30 20.48
CA SER A 280 4.02 -26.53 19.79
C SER A 280 4.82 -26.62 18.48
N ARG A 281 4.50 -27.61 17.64
CA ARG A 281 5.07 -27.80 16.32
C ARG A 281 3.97 -27.82 15.27
N ILE A 282 4.25 -27.30 14.09
CA ILE A 282 3.33 -27.39 12.96
C ILE A 282 3.27 -28.84 12.49
N SER A 283 2.12 -29.50 12.57
CA SER A 283 1.94 -30.86 12.07
C SER A 283 1.80 -30.87 10.56
N LYS A 284 0.96 -29.98 10.02
CA LYS A 284 0.76 -29.78 8.58
C LYS A 284 0.23 -28.39 8.24
N ILE A 285 0.36 -28.04 6.98
CA ILE A 285 -0.17 -26.80 6.39
C ILE A 285 -0.97 -27.17 5.16
N GLU A 286 -2.18 -26.63 5.05
CA GLU A 286 -3.14 -26.94 3.99
C GLU A 286 -3.59 -25.68 3.25
N ILE A 287 -3.76 -25.80 1.94
CA ILE A 287 -4.49 -24.84 1.09
C ILE A 287 -5.62 -25.61 0.43
N PHE A 288 -6.85 -25.15 0.65
CA PHE A 288 -8.07 -25.85 0.25
C PHE A 288 -8.07 -27.29 0.79
N ASP A 289 -7.96 -28.28 -0.10
CA ASP A 289 -7.97 -29.72 0.18
C ASP A 289 -6.57 -30.36 0.07
N ARG A 290 -5.50 -29.56 -0.01
CA ARG A 290 -4.14 -30.03 -0.28
C ARG A 290 -3.15 -29.62 0.79
N GLU A 291 -2.33 -30.57 1.22
CA GLU A 291 -1.16 -30.30 2.06
C GLU A 291 -0.02 -29.71 1.23
N ILE A 292 0.67 -28.71 1.79
CA ILE A 292 1.76 -27.99 1.16
C ILE A 292 3.03 -28.04 2.01
N PRO A 293 4.23 -28.07 1.39
CA PRO A 293 5.50 -28.21 2.12
C PRO A 293 5.94 -26.92 2.84
N GLU A 294 5.45 -25.76 2.40
CA GLU A 294 5.74 -24.48 3.01
C GLU A 294 4.67 -23.45 2.67
N ALA A 295 4.46 -22.50 3.57
CA ALA A 295 3.60 -21.34 3.36
C ALA A 295 4.37 -20.04 3.64
N PHE A 296 4.15 -19.04 2.79
CA PHE A 296 4.81 -17.75 2.83
C PHE A 296 3.82 -16.62 2.51
N PRO A 297 4.11 -15.35 2.84
CA PRO A 297 3.22 -14.24 2.53
C PRO A 297 3.02 -14.06 1.02
N PRO A 298 1.78 -13.78 0.56
CA PRO A 298 0.57 -13.52 1.33
C PRO A 298 -0.43 -14.71 1.31
N MET A 299 0.05 -15.96 1.35
CA MET A 299 -0.81 -17.16 1.23
C MET A 299 -1.82 -17.24 2.37
N SER A 300 -3.06 -17.59 2.03
CA SER A 300 -4.11 -17.95 2.99
C SER A 300 -4.13 -19.45 3.16
N VAL A 301 -3.84 -19.92 4.37
CA VAL A 301 -3.62 -21.34 4.67
C VAL A 301 -4.33 -21.75 5.95
N THR A 302 -4.50 -23.06 6.12
CA THR A 302 -4.88 -23.66 7.40
C THR A 302 -3.66 -24.36 7.99
N VAL A 303 -3.29 -23.99 9.22
CA VAL A 303 -2.18 -24.59 9.96
C VAL A 303 -2.74 -25.50 11.04
N SER A 304 -2.23 -26.73 11.13
CA SER A 304 -2.50 -27.62 12.26
C SER A 304 -1.26 -27.74 13.14
N LEU A 305 -1.49 -27.91 14.44
CA LEU A 305 -0.43 -28.11 15.44
C LEU A 305 -0.42 -29.57 15.90
N GLU A 306 0.72 -30.02 16.44
CA GLU A 306 0.86 -31.37 17.02
C GLU A 306 0.16 -31.47 18.39
N ASP A 307 0.20 -30.40 19.18
CA ASP A 307 -0.38 -30.36 20.52
C ASP A 307 -1.74 -29.65 20.54
N ASP A 308 -2.59 -30.05 21.49
CA ASP A 308 -3.87 -29.38 21.78
C ASP A 308 -3.64 -28.06 22.55
N VAL A 309 -3.12 -27.07 21.84
CA VAL A 309 -2.94 -25.71 22.36
C VAL A 309 -4.25 -24.93 22.23
N ASP A 310 -4.58 -24.12 23.23
CA ASP A 310 -5.70 -23.20 23.12
C ASP A 310 -5.33 -22.01 22.23
N VAL A 311 -5.94 -21.96 21.05
CA VAL A 311 -5.73 -20.94 20.03
C VAL A 311 -7.10 -20.49 19.54
N SER A 312 -7.28 -19.17 19.50
CA SER A 312 -8.51 -18.49 19.09
C SER A 312 -8.24 -17.39 18.06
N ARG A 313 -9.32 -16.83 17.49
CA ARG A 313 -9.22 -15.65 16.62
C ARG A 313 -8.59 -14.49 17.39
N GLY A 314 -7.64 -13.81 16.76
CA GLY A 314 -6.91 -12.70 17.39
C GLY A 314 -5.61 -13.10 18.08
N ASP A 315 -5.32 -14.40 18.13
CA ASP A 315 -4.02 -14.94 18.52
C ASP A 315 -3.09 -15.00 17.31
N MET A 316 -1.80 -15.16 17.57
CA MET A 316 -0.78 -15.26 16.52
C MET A 316 0.10 -16.48 16.75
N ILE A 317 0.32 -17.25 15.70
CA ILE A 317 1.34 -18.29 15.66
C ILE A 317 2.61 -17.63 15.10
N ALA A 318 3.72 -17.70 15.85
CA ALA A 318 5.00 -17.11 15.48
C ALA A 318 6.15 -18.08 15.76
N ARG A 319 7.33 -17.81 15.17
CA ARG A 319 8.54 -18.62 15.43
C ARG A 319 9.08 -18.30 16.83
N VAL A 320 9.38 -19.32 17.65
CA VAL A 320 9.74 -19.17 19.07
C VAL A 320 10.85 -18.14 19.32
N LYS A 321 11.94 -18.22 18.56
CA LYS A 321 13.13 -17.36 18.73
C LYS A 321 13.01 -15.97 18.10
N ASN A 322 11.87 -15.69 17.47
CA ASN A 322 11.64 -14.47 16.72
C ASN A 322 10.17 -14.02 16.84
N ALA A 323 9.58 -14.24 18.02
CA ALA A 323 8.18 -13.89 18.27
C ALA A 323 8.06 -12.39 18.59
N PRO A 324 6.98 -11.71 18.15
CA PRO A 324 6.76 -10.31 18.49
C PRO A 324 6.46 -10.17 19.99
N ALA A 325 6.86 -9.05 20.58
CA ALA A 325 6.63 -8.79 22.00
C ALA A 325 5.18 -8.31 22.22
N PRO A 326 4.38 -8.96 23.08
CA PRO A 326 3.07 -8.46 23.43
C PRO A 326 3.17 -7.14 24.20
N SER A 327 2.55 -6.06 23.72
CA SER A 327 2.53 -4.77 24.40
C SER A 327 1.12 -4.21 24.56
N GLN A 328 0.87 -3.56 25.70
CA GLN A 328 -0.33 -2.75 25.90
C GLN A 328 -0.08 -1.25 25.73
N ASP A 329 1.18 -0.82 25.77
CA ASP A 329 1.59 0.55 25.52
C ASP A 329 2.11 0.63 24.09
N ILE A 330 1.35 1.29 23.23
CA ILE A 330 1.63 1.38 21.81
C ILE A 330 2.09 2.81 21.51
N ASP A 331 3.30 2.92 20.95
CA ASP A 331 3.82 4.17 20.40
C ASP A 331 3.75 4.11 18.87
N ALA A 332 3.01 5.04 18.28
CA ALA A 332 2.70 4.98 16.86
C ALA A 332 2.56 6.36 16.22
N MET A 333 2.92 6.44 14.95
CA MET A 333 2.47 7.52 14.07
C MET A 333 1.02 7.25 13.68
N VAL A 334 0.13 8.22 13.85
CA VAL A 334 -1.29 8.11 13.51
C VAL A 334 -1.65 9.19 12.49
N CYS A 335 -2.25 8.79 11.38
CA CYS A 335 -2.96 9.68 10.47
C CYS A 335 -4.43 9.75 10.91
N TRP A 336 -4.90 10.94 11.25
CA TRP A 336 -6.27 11.17 11.67
C TRP A 336 -7.19 11.45 10.49
N MET A 337 -8.40 10.86 10.49
CA MET A 337 -9.23 10.71 9.29
C MET A 337 -10.64 11.29 9.42
N THR A 338 -10.94 11.97 10.54
CA THR A 338 -12.25 12.57 10.80
C THR A 338 -12.13 14.02 11.29
N ASN A 339 -13.20 14.80 11.13
CA ASN A 339 -13.26 16.21 11.52
C ASN A 339 -13.23 16.43 13.03
N ALA A 340 -13.78 15.49 13.80
CA ALA A 340 -13.72 15.54 15.25
C ALA A 340 -12.26 15.28 15.68
N PRO A 341 -11.57 16.22 16.33
CA PRO A 341 -10.14 16.08 16.59
C PRO A 341 -9.85 14.95 17.58
N LEU A 342 -8.73 14.27 17.38
CA LEU A 342 -8.17 13.31 18.34
C LEU A 342 -7.63 14.06 19.55
N LYS A 343 -8.06 13.66 20.74
CA LYS A 343 -7.61 14.27 22.01
C LYS A 343 -7.06 13.23 22.98
N PRO A 344 -6.13 13.63 23.87
CA PRO A 344 -5.77 12.81 25.02
C PRO A 344 -7.00 12.38 25.81
N ARG A 345 -6.93 11.19 26.41
CA ARG A 345 -7.98 10.53 27.20
C ARG A 345 -9.22 10.08 26.40
N GLN A 346 -9.22 10.27 25.09
CA GLN A 346 -10.27 9.71 24.23
C GLN A 346 -10.19 8.18 24.20
N LYS A 347 -11.36 7.54 24.24
CA LYS A 347 -11.49 6.08 24.14
C LYS A 347 -11.93 5.73 22.73
N LEU A 348 -11.25 4.76 22.13
CA LEU A 348 -11.49 4.27 20.77
C LEU A 348 -11.43 2.74 20.78
N ALA A 349 -11.97 2.11 19.75
CA ALA A 349 -11.60 0.74 19.42
C ALA A 349 -10.32 0.76 18.56
N ILE A 350 -9.48 -0.26 18.75
CA ILE A 350 -8.31 -0.52 17.92
C ILE A 350 -8.47 -1.89 17.26
N LYS A 351 -8.24 -1.97 15.96
CA LYS A 351 -8.15 -3.24 15.24
C LYS A 351 -6.73 -3.41 14.72
N HIS A 352 -6.09 -4.49 15.17
CA HIS A 352 -4.73 -4.87 14.83
C HIS A 352 -4.77 -6.31 14.34
N THR A 353 -4.33 -6.55 13.11
CA THR A 353 -4.47 -7.84 12.42
C THR A 353 -5.91 -8.40 12.52
N THR A 354 -6.10 -9.48 13.26
CA THR A 354 -7.38 -10.17 13.46
C THR A 354 -8.02 -9.88 14.83
N ARG A 355 -7.31 -9.12 15.67
CA ARG A 355 -7.68 -8.75 17.05
C ARG A 355 -8.33 -7.37 17.09
N THR A 356 -9.37 -7.25 17.91
CA THR A 356 -9.98 -5.96 18.26
C THR A 356 -9.89 -5.75 19.75
N ALA A 357 -9.53 -4.54 20.17
CA ALA A 357 -9.43 -4.15 21.58
C ALA A 357 -9.94 -2.72 21.77
N ARG A 358 -10.04 -2.27 23.03
CA ARG A 358 -10.21 -0.85 23.33
C ARG A 358 -8.85 -0.20 23.51
N ALA A 359 -8.71 1.02 23.02
CA ALA A 359 -7.56 1.89 23.21
C ALA A 359 -7.97 3.18 23.94
N LEU A 360 -7.13 3.62 24.84
CA LEU A 360 -7.15 4.96 25.43
C LEU A 360 -5.98 5.75 24.86
N VAL A 361 -6.25 6.94 24.33
CA VAL A 361 -5.21 7.89 23.96
C VAL A 361 -4.56 8.40 25.24
N LYS A 362 -3.31 8.02 25.52
CA LYS A 362 -2.59 8.54 26.69
C LYS A 362 -2.15 9.97 26.44
N ASP A 363 -1.47 10.17 25.32
CA ASP A 363 -0.78 11.41 24.99
C ASP A 363 -0.57 11.57 23.48
N ILE A 364 -0.45 12.81 23.03
CA ILE A 364 -0.07 13.18 21.66
C ILE A 364 1.27 13.89 21.79
N GLN A 365 2.36 13.22 21.40
CA GLN A 365 3.71 13.71 21.64
C GLN A 365 4.09 14.88 20.74
N TYR A 366 3.70 14.78 19.46
CA TYR A 366 3.86 15.86 18.50
C TYR A 366 2.95 15.63 17.30
N ARG A 367 2.58 16.74 16.66
CA ARG A 367 2.08 16.76 15.28
C ARG A 367 3.25 16.94 14.32
N LEU A 368 3.25 16.18 13.23
CA LEU A 368 4.22 16.34 12.16
C LEU A 368 3.69 17.34 11.15
N ASP A 369 4.40 18.44 10.96
CA ASP A 369 4.20 19.30 9.79
C ASP A 369 4.75 18.58 8.57
N ILE A 370 3.87 18.17 7.67
CA ILE A 370 4.22 17.38 6.49
C ILE A 370 4.99 18.22 5.45
N ASN A 371 4.84 19.56 5.48
CA ASN A 371 5.52 20.45 4.54
C ASN A 371 6.98 20.69 4.96
N THR A 372 7.23 20.86 6.27
CA THR A 372 8.56 21.21 6.80
C THR A 372 9.29 20.05 7.46
N LEU A 373 8.59 18.94 7.74
CA LEU A 373 9.02 17.84 8.61
C LEU A 373 9.28 18.26 10.07
N HIS A 374 8.85 19.47 10.45
CA HIS A 374 8.97 19.94 11.82
C HIS A 374 8.02 19.16 12.75
N ARG A 375 8.49 18.87 13.96
CA ARG A 375 7.72 18.17 15.00
C ARG A 375 7.19 19.20 15.98
N ASP A 376 5.93 19.54 15.84
CA ASP A 376 5.21 20.45 16.73
C ASP A 376 4.81 19.71 18.01
N GLN A 377 5.58 19.91 19.08
CA GLN A 377 5.36 19.30 20.41
C GLN A 377 4.29 20.03 21.23
N GLU A 378 3.85 21.22 20.79
CA GLU A 378 2.81 21.99 21.47
C GLU A 378 1.40 21.58 21.00
N ALA A 379 1.32 20.76 19.94
CA ALA A 379 0.08 20.24 19.42
C ALA A 379 -0.62 19.31 20.42
N GLY A 380 -1.66 19.83 21.10
CA GLY A 380 -2.47 19.08 22.07
C GLY A 380 -3.60 18.23 21.47
N GLU A 381 -3.81 18.28 20.15
CA GLU A 381 -4.83 17.51 19.42
C GLU A 381 -4.39 17.26 17.97
N LEU A 382 -5.02 16.28 17.29
CA LEU A 382 -4.86 16.08 15.83
C LEU A 382 -6.21 16.28 15.13
N GLY A 383 -6.24 17.20 14.16
CA GLY A 383 -7.35 17.46 13.26
C GLY A 383 -7.40 16.53 12.04
N LEU A 384 -8.39 16.72 11.18
CA LEU A 384 -8.55 15.95 9.94
C LEU A 384 -7.26 16.04 9.09
N ASN A 385 -6.79 14.89 8.59
CA ASN A 385 -5.61 14.75 7.73
C ASN A 385 -4.28 15.11 8.39
N GLU A 386 -4.27 15.38 9.70
CA GLU A 386 -3.04 15.59 10.43
C GLU A 386 -2.42 14.25 10.84
N ILE A 387 -1.09 14.24 10.88
CA ILE A 387 -0.30 13.08 11.28
C ILE A 387 0.47 13.46 12.54
N GLY A 388 0.46 12.59 13.54
CA GLY A 388 1.21 12.83 14.77
C GLY A 388 1.65 11.54 15.47
N ARG A 389 2.62 11.66 16.37
CA ARG A 389 3.05 10.55 17.21
C ARG A 389 2.18 10.48 18.45
N VAL A 390 1.52 9.35 18.66
CA VAL A 390 0.51 9.15 19.70
C VAL A 390 0.90 7.96 20.56
N GLN A 391 0.74 8.11 21.86
CA GLN A 391 0.81 7.00 22.81
C GLN A 391 -0.59 6.47 23.12
N LEU A 392 -0.79 5.17 22.94
CA LEU A 392 -2.04 4.49 23.22
C LEU A 392 -1.86 3.46 24.33
N ARG A 393 -2.87 3.29 25.19
CA ARG A 393 -3.01 2.14 26.08
C ARG A 393 -4.12 1.24 25.60
N THR A 394 -3.84 -0.03 25.34
CA THR A 394 -4.87 -1.00 24.99
C THR A 394 -5.33 -1.80 26.21
N THR A 395 -6.57 -2.29 26.17
CA THR A 395 -7.14 -3.13 27.24
C THR A 395 -6.57 -4.55 27.26
N VAL A 396 -6.07 -5.02 26.12
CA VAL A 396 -5.40 -6.31 25.98
C VAL A 396 -4.10 -6.10 25.19
N PRO A 397 -3.06 -6.93 25.40
CA PRO A 397 -1.83 -6.81 24.63
C PRO A 397 -2.08 -6.97 23.14
N LEU A 398 -1.42 -6.14 22.33
CA LEU A 398 -1.29 -6.32 20.89
C LEU A 398 0.02 -7.04 20.60
N LEU A 399 0.03 -7.82 19.52
CA LEU A 399 1.14 -8.69 19.12
C LEU A 399 1.92 -8.00 18.01
N CYS A 400 2.59 -6.92 18.38
CA CYS A 400 3.08 -5.92 17.43
C CYS A 400 4.55 -6.09 17.08
N ASP A 401 4.86 -5.73 15.84
CA ASP A 401 6.21 -5.42 15.39
C ASP A 401 6.30 -3.92 15.08
N ALA A 402 7.52 -3.41 14.98
CA ALA A 402 7.72 -2.10 14.36
C ALA A 402 7.26 -2.14 12.90
N TYR A 403 6.54 -1.12 12.44
CA TYR A 403 6.05 -1.01 11.06
C TYR A 403 7.18 -1.03 10.02
N SER A 404 8.39 -0.63 10.42
CA SER A 404 9.60 -0.72 9.60
C SER A 404 10.14 -2.13 9.40
N LYS A 405 9.74 -3.10 10.24
CA LYS A 405 10.12 -4.51 10.10
C LYS A 405 9.03 -5.30 9.40
N ASN A 406 7.79 -5.16 9.86
CA ASN A 406 6.64 -5.85 9.28
C ASN A 406 5.44 -4.90 9.18
N ARG A 407 5.03 -4.57 7.95
CA ARG A 407 3.91 -3.64 7.69
C ARG A 407 2.57 -4.21 8.16
N ALA A 408 2.37 -5.53 8.10
CA ALA A 408 1.11 -6.17 8.45
C ALA A 408 0.89 -6.22 9.97
N THR A 409 1.91 -6.54 10.75
CA THR A 409 1.85 -6.58 12.22
C THR A 409 2.27 -5.28 12.90
N GLY A 410 2.81 -4.31 12.15
CA GLY A 410 3.08 -2.96 12.66
C GLY A 410 2.02 -1.92 12.32
N SER A 411 0.93 -2.30 11.62
CA SER A 411 -0.18 -1.39 11.31
C SER A 411 -1.44 -1.71 12.11
N PHE A 412 -2.25 -0.67 12.35
CA PHE A 412 -3.57 -0.81 12.97
C PHE A 412 -4.51 0.29 12.48
N ILE A 413 -5.80 0.10 12.75
CA ILE A 413 -6.81 1.16 12.58
C ILE A 413 -7.45 1.50 13.91
N LEU A 414 -7.82 2.77 14.06
CA LEU A 414 -8.63 3.28 15.15
C LEU A 414 -10.07 3.45 14.66
N ILE A 415 -11.01 3.02 15.49
CA ILE A 415 -12.44 2.96 15.18
C ILE A 415 -13.19 3.69 16.29
N ASP A 416 -14.14 4.53 15.90
CA ASP A 416 -15.07 5.13 16.85
C ASP A 416 -16.06 4.07 17.34
N GLU A 417 -16.13 3.85 18.66
CA GLU A 417 -16.94 2.76 19.23
C GLU A 417 -18.46 2.95 19.04
N ALA A 418 -18.92 4.20 18.91
CA ALA A 418 -20.34 4.51 18.79
C ALA A 418 -20.84 4.34 17.35
N THR A 419 -20.03 4.72 16.38
CA THR A 419 -20.39 4.75 14.95
C THR A 419 -19.85 3.57 14.16
N GLY A 420 -18.80 2.90 14.65
CA GLY A 420 -18.08 1.85 13.92
C GLY A 420 -17.23 2.37 12.76
N VAL A 421 -17.12 3.70 12.60
CA VAL A 421 -16.34 4.34 11.52
C VAL A 421 -14.86 4.29 11.84
N THR A 422 -14.03 4.02 10.83
CA THR A 422 -12.57 4.14 10.95
C THR A 422 -12.20 5.62 11.02
N VAL A 423 -11.58 6.03 12.14
CA VAL A 423 -11.23 7.42 12.44
C VAL A 423 -9.75 7.71 12.35
N GLY A 424 -8.89 6.69 12.30
CA GLY A 424 -7.47 6.87 12.07
C GLY A 424 -6.77 5.58 11.63
N ALA A 425 -5.60 5.73 11.01
CA ALA A 425 -4.69 4.64 10.68
C ALA A 425 -3.36 4.87 11.38
N GLY A 426 -2.79 3.81 11.97
CA GLY A 426 -1.60 3.88 12.79
C GLY A 426 -0.47 2.98 12.29
N MET A 427 0.76 3.46 12.46
CA MET A 427 2.01 2.78 12.15
C MET A 427 2.86 2.75 13.43
N MET A 428 3.10 1.56 13.96
CA MET A 428 3.81 1.35 15.22
C MET A 428 5.31 1.58 15.04
N ASN A 429 5.94 2.29 15.97
CA ASN A 429 7.38 2.57 15.92
C ASN A 429 8.22 1.46 16.57
N SER A 430 7.68 0.80 17.59
CA SER A 430 8.36 -0.20 18.41
C SER A 430 7.38 -1.13 19.11
#